data_AF-A0A1E3BCJ7-F1
#
_entry.id   AF-A0A1E3BCJ7-F1
#
_cell.length_a   1.000
_cell.length_b   1.000
_cell.length_c   1.000
_cell.angle_alpha   90.00
_cell.angle_beta   90.00
_cell.angle_gamma   90.00
#
_symmetry.space_group_name_H-M   'P 1'
#
loop_
_entity.id
_entity.type
_entity.pdbx_description
1 polymer ?
#
loop_
_entity_poly.entity_id
_entity_poly.type
_entity_poly.pdbx_seq_one_letter_code
_entity_poly.pdbx_strand_id
1 'polypeptide(L)'
;MDPSQVKIPPMKDLTADNITQNVHTINSLCEDERMKYVLERLVTHLHDFARETRLSTQEWMTGLLFLTEVGKICTDVRQEFILLSDVLGLSLLVDSIDHPKPPGSTEGTVLGPFHTHDAEEITTGDSMSHDPKGEPLLVVCTLKDTAGRPIPNVKIDIWETDSTGHYDVQYPGRDKPDGRCVMRSGEDGVFWFHAITPVPYPIPHDGPVGKLLKKLHRHPYRPSHMHFMFEKEGYDHLITALYLRNDPYEMSDAVFGVKNSLVVDIGRAGPEYARKYGVAEDHALLTYDFVLVSDTETSDLRARNSKEALDKLGRKVKIVNGLPVPDLD
;
A
#
# COMPACT_ATOMS: atom_id res chain seq x y z
N MET A 1 -21.64 6.44 28.46
CA MET A 1 -20.71 6.39 29.61
C MET A 1 -21.26 7.34 30.66
N ASP A 2 -21.40 6.90 31.91
CA ASP A 2 -21.87 7.75 33.00
C ASP A 2 -20.68 8.57 33.54
N PRO A 3 -20.71 9.92 33.45
CA PRO A 3 -19.58 10.75 33.89
C PRO A 3 -19.28 10.63 35.38
N SER A 4 -20.23 10.19 36.22
CA SER A 4 -20.01 9.99 37.65
C SER A 4 -19.12 8.77 37.96
N GLN A 5 -18.90 7.90 36.97
CA GLN A 5 -18.11 6.67 37.11
C GLN A 5 -16.66 6.84 36.65
N VAL A 6 -16.29 7.99 36.07
CA VAL A 6 -14.95 8.24 35.55
C VAL A 6 -14.17 9.13 36.53
N LYS A 7 -13.12 8.58 37.14
CA LYS A 7 -12.22 9.34 38.02
C LYS A 7 -11.14 10.07 37.21
N ILE A 8 -11.52 11.20 36.62
CA ILE A 8 -10.64 12.01 35.77
C ILE A 8 -9.50 12.63 36.60
N PRO A 9 -8.23 12.50 36.19
CA PRO A 9 -7.12 13.17 36.87
C PRO A 9 -7.23 14.71 36.76
N PRO A 10 -6.76 15.47 37.78
CA PRO A 10 -6.83 16.92 37.74
C PRO A 10 -5.91 17.51 36.66
N MET A 11 -6.39 18.51 35.93
CA MET A 11 -5.58 19.28 34.97
C MET A 11 -4.84 20.42 35.67
N LYS A 12 -3.72 20.84 35.10
CA LYS A 12 -3.05 22.11 35.43
C LYS A 12 -3.80 23.29 34.81
N ASP A 13 -3.58 24.49 35.33
CA ASP A 13 -4.06 25.73 34.70
C ASP A 13 -3.60 25.83 33.24
N LEU A 14 -4.48 26.20 32.31
CA LEU A 14 -4.27 25.96 30.88
C LEU A 14 -3.45 27.07 30.21
N THR A 15 -2.35 26.68 29.57
CA THR A 15 -1.54 27.55 28.71
C THR A 15 -1.23 26.87 27.38
N ALA A 16 -0.80 27.65 26.39
CA ALA A 16 -0.33 27.10 25.11
C ALA A 16 0.85 26.12 25.28
N ASP A 17 1.64 26.27 26.34
CA ASP A 17 2.83 25.44 26.59
C ASP A 17 2.48 24.12 27.30
N ASN A 18 1.41 24.07 28.09
CA ASN A 18 1.10 22.90 28.92
C ASN A 18 -0.14 22.10 28.48
N ILE A 19 -0.88 22.56 27.47
CA ILE A 19 -2.07 21.86 26.95
C ILE A 19 -1.77 20.42 26.52
N THR A 20 -0.61 20.16 25.91
CA THR A 20 -0.18 18.79 25.54
C THR A 20 -0.13 17.88 26.77
N GLN A 21 0.47 18.33 27.87
CA GLN A 21 0.58 17.54 29.10
C GLN A 21 -0.80 17.28 29.71
N ASN A 22 -1.70 18.26 29.67
CA ASN A 22 -3.06 18.09 30.16
C ASN A 22 -3.84 17.06 29.33
N VAL A 23 -3.72 17.07 27.99
CA VAL A 23 -4.35 16.04 27.14
C VAL A 23 -3.82 14.64 27.46
N HIS A 24 -2.50 14.47 27.61
CA HIS A 24 -1.91 13.19 28.02
C HIS A 24 -2.41 12.73 29.39
N THR A 25 -2.54 13.67 30.32
CA THR A 25 -3.03 13.39 31.69
C THR A 25 -4.47 12.91 31.67
N ILE A 26 -5.34 13.53 30.89
CA ILE A 26 -6.76 13.12 30.75
C ILE A 26 -6.88 11.75 30.07
N ASN A 27 -6.06 11.49 29.05
CA ASN A 27 -6.09 10.23 28.30
C ASN A 27 -5.40 9.06 29.03
N SER A 28 -4.73 9.33 30.17
CA SER A 28 -3.91 8.35 30.89
C SER A 28 -4.68 7.14 31.45
N LEU A 29 -6.01 7.24 31.61
CA LEU A 29 -6.88 6.17 32.12
C LEU A 29 -7.15 5.05 31.11
N CYS A 30 -6.73 5.18 29.85
CA CYS A 30 -6.87 4.11 28.87
C CYS A 30 -6.14 2.84 29.36
N GLU A 31 -6.83 1.71 29.47
CA GLU A 31 -6.21 0.46 29.96
C GLU A 31 -5.35 -0.21 28.87
N ASP A 32 -5.65 0.04 27.59
CA ASP A 32 -4.86 -0.43 26.47
C ASP A 32 -3.55 0.37 26.35
N GLU A 33 -2.43 -0.26 26.71
CA GLU A 33 -1.09 0.34 26.67
C GLU A 33 -0.71 0.83 25.26
N ARG A 34 -1.10 0.09 24.22
CA ARG A 34 -0.77 0.43 22.83
C ARG A 34 -1.58 1.61 22.34
N MET A 35 -2.89 1.61 22.59
CA MET A 35 -3.76 2.73 22.24
C MET A 35 -3.31 4.01 22.94
N LYS A 36 -3.01 3.91 24.25
CA LYS A 36 -2.49 5.03 25.03
C LYS A 36 -1.21 5.61 24.42
N TYR A 37 -0.26 4.75 24.08
CA TYR A 37 0.99 5.18 23.46
C TYR A 37 0.78 5.86 22.10
N VAL A 38 -0.03 5.26 21.22
CA VAL A 38 -0.30 5.82 19.89
C VAL A 38 -0.95 7.20 20.01
N LEU A 39 -1.96 7.35 20.87
CA LEU A 39 -2.63 8.63 21.09
C LEU A 39 -1.71 9.68 21.74
N GLU A 40 -0.88 9.28 22.70
CA GLU A 40 0.12 10.17 23.29
C GLU A 40 1.09 10.71 22.23
N ARG A 41 1.61 9.83 21.35
CA ARG A 41 2.49 10.25 20.25
C ARG A 41 1.75 11.13 19.25
N LEU A 42 0.54 10.76 18.84
CA LEU A 42 -0.27 11.54 17.90
C LEU A 42 -0.52 12.96 18.42
N VAL A 43 -1.01 13.10 19.65
CA VAL A 43 -1.27 14.41 20.27
C VAL A 43 0.02 15.23 20.38
N THR A 44 1.13 14.59 20.77
CA THR A 44 2.44 15.25 20.85
C THR A 44 2.83 15.84 19.49
N HIS A 45 2.85 15.03 18.43
CA HIS A 45 3.23 15.47 17.09
C HIS A 45 2.26 16.50 16.50
N LEU A 46 0.95 16.36 16.75
CA LEU A 46 -0.05 17.32 16.29
C LEU A 46 0.13 18.71 16.96
N HIS A 47 0.36 18.73 18.27
CA HIS A 47 0.60 19.97 19.00
C HIS A 47 1.97 20.58 18.67
N ASP A 48 3.00 19.76 18.48
CA ASP A 48 4.33 20.20 18.04
C ASP A 48 4.24 20.86 16.65
N PHE A 49 3.54 20.23 15.69
CA PHE A 49 3.28 20.80 14.36
C PHE A 49 2.60 22.17 14.44
N ALA A 50 1.56 22.31 15.28
CA ALA A 50 0.86 23.58 15.44
C ALA A 50 1.76 24.67 16.05
N ARG A 51 2.62 24.30 17.03
CA ARG A 51 3.57 25.22 17.66
C ARG A 51 4.70 25.63 16.71
N GLU A 52 5.27 24.67 16.00
CA GLU A 52 6.35 24.85 15.03
C GLU A 52 5.92 25.80 13.90
N THR A 53 4.73 25.56 13.33
CA THR A 53 4.21 26.35 12.20
C THR A 53 3.54 27.65 12.63
N ARG A 54 3.30 27.84 13.93
CA ARG A 54 2.48 28.95 14.47
C ARG A 54 1.10 29.00 13.80
N LEU A 55 0.48 27.83 13.66
CA LEU A 55 -0.74 27.62 12.90
C LEU A 55 -1.83 28.65 13.30
N SER A 56 -2.25 29.45 12.33
CA SER A 56 -3.30 30.44 12.55
C SER A 56 -4.69 29.80 12.60
N THR A 57 -5.65 30.48 13.22
CA THR A 57 -7.06 30.02 13.24
C THR A 57 -7.63 29.82 11.83
N GLN A 58 -7.21 30.66 10.87
CA GLN A 58 -7.67 30.56 9.49
C GLN A 58 -7.10 29.31 8.78
N GLU A 59 -5.80 29.03 8.95
CA GLU A 59 -5.18 27.83 8.40
C GLU A 59 -5.73 26.56 9.05
N TRP A 60 -5.91 26.58 10.38
CA TRP A 60 -6.55 25.50 11.12
C TRP A 60 -7.96 25.20 10.59
N MET A 61 -8.81 26.22 10.43
CA MET A 61 -10.16 26.05 9.87
C MET A 61 -10.11 25.55 8.42
N THR A 62 -9.16 26.02 7.62
CA THR A 62 -8.95 25.54 6.24
C THR A 62 -8.62 24.05 6.22
N GLY A 63 -7.74 23.60 7.11
CA GLY A 63 -7.40 22.17 7.28
C GLY A 63 -8.61 21.32 7.70
N LEU A 64 -9.42 21.81 8.64
CA LEU A 64 -10.65 21.12 9.06
C LEU A 64 -11.67 21.00 7.94
N LEU A 65 -11.88 22.06 7.16
CA LEU A 65 -12.77 22.04 6.00
C LEU A 65 -12.25 21.09 4.92
N PHE A 66 -10.94 21.07 4.68
CA PHE A 66 -10.31 20.10 3.77
C PHE A 66 -10.57 18.65 4.20
N LEU A 67 -10.28 18.30 5.47
CA LEU A 67 -10.55 16.95 5.99
C LEU A 67 -12.04 16.60 5.98
N THR A 68 -12.91 17.59 6.18
CA THR A 68 -14.36 17.42 6.05
C THR A 68 -14.76 17.10 4.60
N GLU A 69 -14.19 17.79 3.60
CA GLU A 69 -14.41 17.48 2.17
C GLU A 69 -13.90 16.07 1.82
N VAL A 70 -12.74 15.67 2.35
CA VAL A 70 -12.16 14.32 2.17
C VAL A 70 -13.13 13.26 2.68
N GLY A 71 -13.67 13.43 3.89
CA GLY A 71 -14.65 12.49 4.44
C GLY A 71 -15.96 12.43 3.64
N LYS A 72 -16.47 13.58 3.18
CA LYS A 72 -17.77 13.67 2.46
C LYS A 72 -17.80 13.00 1.10
N ILE A 73 -16.65 12.90 0.42
CA ILE A 73 -16.58 12.29 -0.91
C ILE A 73 -16.28 10.78 -0.86
N CYS A 74 -15.96 10.24 0.32
CA CYS A 74 -15.75 8.81 0.49
C CYS A 74 -17.07 8.04 0.28
N THR A 75 -16.98 6.90 -0.40
CA THR A 75 -18.06 5.93 -0.65
C THR A 75 -17.50 4.50 -0.54
N ASP A 76 -18.33 3.48 -0.70
CA ASP A 76 -17.88 2.08 -0.67
C ASP A 76 -16.85 1.74 -1.77
N VAL A 77 -16.82 2.51 -2.86
CA VAL A 77 -15.90 2.33 -4.00
C VAL A 77 -14.88 3.48 -4.14
N ARG A 78 -14.94 4.49 -3.26
CA ARG A 78 -14.01 5.64 -3.27
C ARG A 78 -13.54 5.93 -1.86
N GLN A 79 -12.25 5.75 -1.59
CA GLN A 79 -11.67 6.03 -0.28
C GLN A 79 -10.68 7.21 -0.36
N GLU A 80 -11.19 8.43 -0.29
CA GLU A 80 -10.38 9.65 -0.41
C GLU A 80 -9.43 9.84 0.79
N PHE A 81 -9.74 9.28 1.97
CA PHE A 81 -8.79 9.25 3.11
C PHE A 81 -7.60 8.32 2.85
N ILE A 82 -7.80 7.18 2.19
CA ILE A 82 -6.71 6.31 1.75
C ILE A 82 -5.88 7.05 0.70
N LEU A 83 -6.54 7.69 -0.28
CA LEU A 83 -5.84 8.48 -1.29
C LEU A 83 -5.03 9.64 -0.68
N LEU A 84 -5.56 10.30 0.36
CA LEU A 84 -4.82 11.32 1.10
C LEU A 84 -3.58 10.73 1.80
N SER A 85 -3.71 9.56 2.41
CA SER A 85 -2.59 8.81 3.00
C SER A 85 -1.54 8.49 1.95
N ASP A 86 -1.96 8.03 0.76
CA ASP A 86 -1.10 7.66 -0.35
C ASP A 86 -0.28 8.85 -0.86
N VAL A 87 -0.94 9.99 -1.15
CA VAL A 87 -0.23 11.17 -1.69
C VAL A 87 0.62 11.90 -0.65
N LEU A 88 0.45 11.60 0.63
CA LEU A 88 1.33 12.07 1.71
C LEU A 88 2.45 11.06 2.03
N GLY A 89 2.49 9.91 1.34
CA GLY A 89 3.50 8.86 1.53
C GLY A 89 3.30 8.02 2.80
N LEU A 90 2.19 8.20 3.52
CA LEU A 90 1.93 7.50 4.78
C LEU A 90 1.65 6.02 4.53
N SER A 91 0.88 5.68 3.49
CA SER A 91 0.53 4.28 3.20
C SER A 91 1.77 3.41 2.94
N LEU A 92 2.70 3.92 2.11
CA LEU A 92 3.96 3.23 1.83
C LEU A 92 4.85 3.13 3.07
N LEU A 93 4.89 4.19 3.89
CA LEU A 93 5.66 4.18 5.13
C LEU A 93 5.13 3.12 6.11
N VAL A 94 3.82 3.03 6.28
CA VAL A 94 3.18 2.02 7.13
C VAL A 94 3.49 0.62 6.61
N ASP A 95 3.30 0.37 5.31
CA ASP A 95 3.65 -0.91 4.68
C ASP A 95 5.11 -1.31 4.96
N SER A 96 6.05 -0.38 4.77
CA SER A 96 7.48 -0.63 4.97
C SER A 96 7.85 -0.92 6.44
N ILE A 97 7.07 -0.39 7.40
CA ILE A 97 7.26 -0.65 8.84
C ILE A 97 6.62 -1.99 9.24
N ASP A 98 5.44 -2.29 8.70
CA ASP A 98 4.63 -3.45 9.09
C ASP A 98 5.13 -4.74 8.43
N HIS A 99 5.57 -4.65 7.17
CA HIS A 99 6.04 -5.76 6.34
C HIS A 99 7.47 -5.55 5.83
N PRO A 100 8.47 -5.37 6.72
CA PRO A 100 9.84 -5.19 6.29
C PRO A 100 10.35 -6.44 5.57
N LYS A 101 11.17 -6.23 4.54
CA LYS A 101 11.65 -7.30 3.67
C LYS A 101 13.16 -7.50 3.82
N PRO A 102 13.65 -8.74 4.07
CA PRO A 102 15.08 -9.02 4.06
C PRO A 102 15.68 -8.78 2.65
N PRO A 103 16.98 -8.45 2.55
CA PRO A 103 17.63 -8.26 1.26
C PRO A 103 17.44 -9.46 0.31
N GLY A 104 17.08 -9.19 -0.94
CA GLY A 104 16.85 -10.22 -1.96
C GLY A 104 15.43 -10.81 -1.96
N SER A 105 14.56 -10.42 -1.04
CA SER A 105 13.12 -10.71 -1.13
C SER A 105 12.35 -9.65 -1.91
N THR A 106 11.16 -9.98 -2.43
CA THR A 106 10.35 -9.01 -3.18
C THR A 106 9.78 -7.96 -2.23
N GLU A 107 9.94 -6.70 -2.61
CA GLU A 107 9.45 -5.57 -1.82
C GLU A 107 7.93 -5.40 -1.93
N GLY A 108 7.30 -5.01 -0.81
CA GLY A 108 5.91 -4.56 -0.81
C GLY A 108 5.77 -3.15 -1.38
N THR A 109 4.58 -2.82 -1.87
CA THR A 109 4.16 -1.44 -2.19
C THR A 109 2.66 -1.27 -1.95
N VAL A 110 2.14 -0.07 -2.19
CA VAL A 110 0.75 0.31 -1.89
C VAL A 110 -0.27 -0.58 -2.64
N LEU A 111 -1.27 -1.06 -1.91
CA LEU A 111 -2.42 -1.78 -2.47
C LEU A 111 -3.19 -0.93 -3.48
N GLY A 112 -3.36 0.36 -3.18
CA GLY A 112 -4.27 1.24 -3.89
C GLY A 112 -5.75 0.90 -3.63
N PRO A 113 -6.67 1.70 -4.16
CA PRO A 113 -8.09 1.63 -3.80
C PRO A 113 -8.93 0.69 -4.69
N PHE A 114 -8.31 -0.08 -5.60
CA PHE A 114 -9.04 -0.75 -6.70
C PHE A 114 -9.03 -2.29 -6.65
N HIS A 115 -8.44 -2.88 -5.60
CA HIS A 115 -8.60 -4.32 -5.35
C HIS A 115 -10.05 -4.64 -4.95
N THR A 116 -10.56 -5.79 -5.39
CA THR A 116 -11.91 -6.28 -5.06
C THR A 116 -11.89 -7.78 -4.81
N HIS A 117 -12.89 -8.28 -4.09
CA HIS A 117 -13.02 -9.71 -3.76
C HIS A 117 -13.84 -10.52 -4.79
N ASP A 118 -14.31 -9.89 -5.86
CA ASP A 118 -15.15 -10.53 -6.88
C ASP A 118 -14.38 -10.93 -8.15
N ALA A 119 -13.04 -10.81 -8.15
CA ALA A 119 -12.21 -11.29 -9.27
C ALA A 119 -12.40 -12.80 -9.50
N GLU A 120 -12.46 -13.20 -10.77
CA GLU A 120 -12.67 -14.59 -11.16
C GLU A 120 -11.38 -15.41 -10.99
N GLU A 121 -11.50 -16.66 -10.54
CA GLU A 121 -10.37 -17.60 -10.55
C GLU A 121 -10.18 -18.11 -11.99
N ILE A 122 -8.99 -17.93 -12.55
CA ILE A 122 -8.65 -18.37 -13.90
C ILE A 122 -7.59 -19.46 -13.86
N THR A 123 -7.56 -20.30 -14.90
CA THR A 123 -6.52 -21.33 -15.01
C THR A 123 -5.26 -20.75 -15.64
N THR A 124 -4.14 -21.43 -15.39
CA THR A 124 -2.86 -21.06 -15.97
C THR A 124 -2.94 -20.97 -17.50
N GLY A 125 -2.60 -19.80 -18.04
CA GLY A 125 -2.65 -19.49 -19.47
C GLY A 125 -3.93 -18.85 -19.99
N ASP A 126 -4.92 -18.62 -19.13
CA ASP A 126 -6.11 -17.83 -19.50
C ASP A 126 -5.78 -16.32 -19.56
N SER A 127 -6.69 -15.55 -20.15
CA SER A 127 -6.60 -14.08 -20.20
C SER A 127 -7.33 -13.46 -19.01
N MET A 128 -6.69 -12.50 -18.33
CA MET A 128 -7.34 -11.72 -17.26
C MET A 128 -8.01 -10.44 -17.76
N SER A 129 -7.76 -10.05 -19.02
CA SER A 129 -8.31 -8.85 -19.64
C SER A 129 -9.00 -9.18 -20.97
N HIS A 130 -10.12 -8.50 -21.23
CA HIS A 130 -10.88 -8.60 -22.47
C HIS A 130 -10.90 -7.30 -23.28
N ASP A 131 -10.03 -6.33 -22.95
CA ASP A 131 -9.91 -5.08 -23.66
C ASP A 131 -9.31 -5.28 -25.07
N PRO A 132 -10.09 -5.08 -26.15
CA PRO A 132 -9.59 -5.30 -27.51
C PRO A 132 -8.59 -4.25 -27.98
N LYS A 133 -8.40 -3.15 -27.22
CA LYS A 133 -7.47 -2.06 -27.56
C LYS A 133 -6.15 -2.14 -26.82
N GLY A 134 -6.04 -2.99 -25.79
CA GLY A 134 -4.79 -3.21 -25.09
C GLY A 134 -3.76 -3.94 -25.95
N GLU A 135 -2.48 -3.60 -25.81
CA GLU A 135 -1.40 -4.36 -26.42
C GLU A 135 -1.29 -5.71 -25.69
N PRO A 136 -1.45 -6.87 -26.36
CA PRO A 136 -1.40 -8.16 -25.68
C PRO A 136 -0.04 -8.42 -25.02
N LEU A 137 -0.08 -8.87 -23.77
CA LEU A 137 1.09 -9.16 -22.94
C LEU A 137 1.04 -10.60 -22.42
N LEU A 138 2.11 -11.37 -22.62
CA LEU A 138 2.33 -12.62 -21.90
C LEU A 138 3.08 -12.30 -20.60
N VAL A 139 2.54 -12.76 -19.47
CA VAL A 139 3.18 -12.63 -18.16
C VAL A 139 3.59 -14.01 -17.67
N VAL A 140 4.87 -14.20 -17.36
CA VAL A 140 5.41 -15.46 -16.83
C VAL A 140 6.23 -15.19 -15.59
N CYS A 141 5.75 -15.65 -14.44
CA CYS A 141 6.37 -15.37 -13.17
C CYS A 141 6.67 -16.66 -12.38
N THR A 142 7.62 -16.57 -11.46
CA THR A 142 7.94 -17.65 -10.52
C THR A 142 7.79 -17.17 -9.08
N LEU A 143 7.47 -18.09 -8.18
CA LEU A 143 7.41 -17.86 -6.74
C LEU A 143 8.34 -18.81 -6.01
N LYS A 144 9.29 -18.23 -5.28
CA LYS A 144 10.22 -18.95 -4.43
C LYS A 144 10.30 -18.34 -3.04
N ASP A 145 10.81 -19.10 -2.08
CA ASP A 145 11.14 -18.57 -0.76
C ASP A 145 12.56 -17.96 -0.72
N THR A 146 12.94 -17.43 0.44
CA THR A 146 14.27 -16.85 0.68
C THR A 146 15.43 -17.86 0.54
N ALA A 147 15.15 -19.16 0.53
CA ALA A 147 16.11 -20.23 0.28
C ALA A 147 16.13 -20.69 -1.20
N GLY A 148 15.31 -20.07 -2.06
CA GLY A 148 15.19 -20.39 -3.49
C GLY A 148 14.34 -21.62 -3.79
N ARG A 149 13.58 -22.15 -2.83
CA ARG A 149 12.67 -23.28 -3.04
C ARG A 149 11.36 -22.77 -3.66
N PRO A 150 10.81 -23.43 -4.69
CA PRO A 150 9.54 -23.03 -5.27
C PRO A 150 8.40 -23.16 -4.25
N ILE A 151 7.43 -22.25 -4.32
CA ILE A 151 6.27 -22.25 -3.42
C ILE A 151 5.01 -22.57 -4.24
N PRO A 152 4.46 -23.80 -4.12
CA PRO A 152 3.27 -24.20 -4.85
C PRO A 152 1.99 -23.71 -4.17
N ASN A 153 0.90 -23.61 -4.92
CA ASN A 153 -0.44 -23.29 -4.41
C ASN A 153 -0.47 -22.03 -3.53
N VAL A 154 0.25 -20.98 -3.92
CA VAL A 154 0.07 -19.61 -3.41
C VAL A 154 -1.16 -19.04 -4.10
N LYS A 155 -2.09 -18.41 -3.38
CA LYS A 155 -3.17 -17.64 -4.00
C LYS A 155 -2.62 -16.30 -4.47
N ILE A 156 -2.91 -15.94 -5.71
CA ILE A 156 -2.36 -14.75 -6.38
C ILE A 156 -3.52 -13.94 -6.93
N ASP A 157 -3.83 -12.81 -6.32
CA ASP A 157 -4.77 -11.85 -6.88
C ASP A 157 -3.97 -10.87 -7.75
N ILE A 158 -4.44 -10.64 -8.97
CA ILE A 158 -3.76 -9.81 -9.98
C ILE A 158 -4.78 -8.83 -10.54
N TRP A 159 -4.39 -7.56 -10.68
CA TRP A 159 -5.25 -6.54 -11.28
C TRP A 159 -4.46 -5.42 -11.97
N GLU A 160 -5.05 -4.85 -13.01
CA GLU A 160 -4.50 -3.74 -13.79
C GLU A 160 -5.61 -2.85 -14.37
N THR A 161 -5.23 -1.73 -14.98
CA THR A 161 -6.14 -0.89 -15.75
C THR A 161 -6.32 -1.41 -17.16
N ASP A 162 -7.43 -1.02 -17.81
CA ASP A 162 -7.58 -1.15 -19.26
C ASP A 162 -6.61 -0.25 -20.04
N SER A 163 -6.64 -0.31 -21.37
CA SER A 163 -5.77 0.46 -22.26
C SER A 163 -6.00 1.98 -22.19
N THR A 164 -7.02 2.44 -21.47
CA THR A 164 -7.35 3.85 -21.26
C THR A 164 -6.93 4.35 -19.87
N GLY A 165 -6.39 3.46 -19.03
CA GLY A 165 -5.96 3.79 -17.67
C GLY A 165 -7.08 3.77 -16.63
N HIS A 166 -8.16 3.03 -16.88
CA HIS A 166 -9.24 2.84 -15.92
C HIS A 166 -9.32 1.40 -15.42
N TYR A 167 -9.53 1.22 -14.12
CA TYR A 167 -9.98 -0.05 -13.59
C TYR A 167 -11.47 -0.25 -13.91
N ASP A 168 -11.88 -1.49 -14.15
CA ASP A 168 -13.27 -1.89 -14.36
C ASP A 168 -14.26 -1.28 -13.35
N VAL A 169 -13.89 -1.25 -12.06
CA VAL A 169 -14.69 -0.70 -10.95
C VAL A 169 -14.98 0.79 -11.04
N GLN A 170 -14.25 1.52 -11.90
CA GLN A 170 -14.47 2.95 -12.13
C GLN A 170 -15.58 3.19 -13.16
N TYR A 171 -15.98 2.19 -13.95
CA TYR A 171 -17.02 2.34 -14.95
C TYR A 171 -18.42 2.29 -14.34
N PRO A 172 -19.29 3.26 -14.63
CA PRO A 172 -20.68 3.21 -14.21
C PRO A 172 -21.37 2.03 -14.91
N GLY A 173 -22.06 1.18 -14.14
CA GLY A 173 -22.76 0.02 -14.69
C GLY A 173 -21.85 -1.17 -15.00
N ARG A 174 -20.68 -1.28 -14.36
CA ARG A 174 -19.87 -2.50 -14.34
C ARG A 174 -20.75 -3.74 -14.10
N ASP A 175 -20.76 -4.64 -15.09
CA ASP A 175 -21.54 -5.88 -15.08
C ASP A 175 -20.74 -7.05 -14.51
N LYS A 176 -19.49 -7.19 -14.98
CA LYS A 176 -18.55 -8.25 -14.56
C LYS A 176 -17.14 -7.70 -14.30
N PRO A 177 -16.31 -8.43 -13.53
CA PRO A 177 -14.89 -8.16 -13.42
C PRO A 177 -14.17 -8.20 -14.78
N ASP A 178 -13.22 -7.29 -14.98
CA ASP A 178 -12.26 -7.36 -16.10
C ASP A 178 -10.94 -6.69 -15.71
N GLY A 179 -9.83 -7.11 -16.34
CA GLY A 179 -8.49 -6.66 -15.97
C GLY A 179 -8.06 -7.13 -14.58
N ARG A 180 -8.68 -8.21 -14.07
CA ARG A 180 -8.40 -8.78 -12.75
C ARG A 180 -8.66 -10.28 -12.73
N CYS A 181 -7.87 -11.03 -11.96
CA CYS A 181 -8.08 -12.45 -11.75
C CYS A 181 -7.50 -12.93 -10.41
N VAL A 182 -7.87 -14.15 -10.03
CA VAL A 182 -7.20 -14.94 -9.00
C VAL A 182 -6.59 -16.17 -9.66
N MET A 183 -5.36 -16.51 -9.28
CA MET A 183 -4.66 -17.70 -9.76
C MET A 183 -3.95 -18.41 -8.62
N ARG A 184 -3.40 -19.60 -8.93
CA ARG A 184 -2.55 -20.36 -8.02
C ARG A 184 -1.22 -20.72 -8.68
N SER A 185 -0.13 -20.63 -7.92
CA SER A 185 1.17 -21.11 -8.39
C SER A 185 1.20 -22.63 -8.56
N GLY A 186 1.87 -23.10 -9.60
CA GLY A 186 2.10 -24.52 -9.87
C GLY A 186 3.10 -25.17 -8.92
N GLU A 187 3.31 -26.49 -9.06
CA GLU A 187 4.23 -27.28 -8.24
C GLU A 187 5.70 -26.77 -8.28
N ASP A 188 6.09 -26.18 -9.41
CA ASP A 188 7.39 -25.54 -9.63
C ASP A 188 7.42 -24.05 -9.26
N GLY A 189 6.35 -23.55 -8.63
CA GLY A 189 6.18 -22.14 -8.28
C GLY A 189 5.83 -21.24 -9.46
N VAL A 190 5.65 -21.78 -10.67
CA VAL A 190 5.36 -20.99 -11.87
C VAL A 190 3.88 -20.62 -11.91
N PHE A 191 3.59 -19.41 -12.36
CA PHE A 191 2.26 -18.98 -12.81
C PHE A 191 2.40 -18.08 -14.02
N TRP A 192 1.48 -18.21 -14.97
CA TRP A 192 1.48 -17.40 -16.19
C TRP A 192 0.07 -17.22 -16.73
N PHE A 193 -0.14 -16.11 -17.44
CA PHE A 193 -1.44 -15.65 -17.93
C PHE A 193 -1.25 -14.63 -19.07
N HIS A 194 -2.33 -14.35 -19.78
CA HIS A 194 -2.39 -13.25 -20.73
C HIS A 194 -3.02 -12.02 -20.07
N ALA A 195 -2.41 -10.87 -20.34
CA ALA A 195 -2.81 -9.56 -19.87
C ALA A 195 -2.72 -8.57 -21.04
N ILE A 196 -2.86 -7.28 -20.74
CA ILE A 196 -2.45 -6.22 -21.66
C ILE A 196 -1.25 -5.48 -21.09
N THR A 197 -0.47 -4.79 -21.93
CA THR A 197 0.62 -3.94 -21.45
C THR A 197 0.02 -2.79 -20.62
N PRO A 198 0.41 -2.63 -19.33
CA PRO A 198 -0.09 -1.54 -18.51
C PRO A 198 0.22 -0.16 -19.10
N VAL A 199 -0.65 0.81 -18.84
CA VAL A 199 -0.48 2.21 -19.27
C VAL A 199 -0.46 3.14 -18.05
N PRO A 200 0.17 4.33 -18.13
CA PRO A 200 0.16 5.26 -17.01
C PRO A 200 -1.23 5.89 -16.88
N TYR A 201 -1.66 6.12 -15.65
CA TYR A 201 -2.99 6.65 -15.38
C TYR A 201 -2.98 7.63 -14.20
N PRO A 202 -3.90 8.61 -14.20
CA PRO A 202 -4.05 9.51 -13.06
C PRO A 202 -4.87 8.85 -11.93
N ILE A 203 -4.46 9.06 -10.68
CA ILE A 203 -5.35 8.80 -9.53
C ILE A 203 -6.60 9.69 -9.59
N PRO A 204 -7.71 9.35 -8.93
CA PRO A 204 -8.87 10.23 -8.82
C PRO A 204 -8.46 11.63 -8.34
N HIS A 205 -8.73 12.66 -9.16
CA HIS A 205 -8.24 14.02 -8.91
C HIS A 205 -9.32 15.11 -9.06
N ASP A 206 -10.58 14.70 -9.11
CA ASP A 206 -11.78 15.55 -9.03
C ASP A 206 -12.13 15.95 -7.59
N GLY A 207 -11.54 15.26 -6.60
CA GLY A 207 -11.75 15.45 -5.17
C GLY A 207 -10.81 16.46 -4.50
N PRO A 208 -10.94 16.64 -3.16
CA PRO A 208 -10.06 17.50 -2.38
C PRO A 208 -8.58 17.12 -2.52
N VAL A 209 -8.23 15.83 -2.62
CA VAL A 209 -6.82 15.42 -2.83
C VAL A 209 -6.28 15.95 -4.16
N GLY A 210 -7.06 15.85 -5.24
CA GLY A 210 -6.69 16.43 -6.54
C GLY A 210 -6.51 17.95 -6.48
N LYS A 211 -7.39 18.66 -5.75
CA LYS A 211 -7.23 20.11 -5.50
C LYS A 211 -5.95 20.43 -4.75
N LEU A 212 -5.58 19.60 -3.75
CA LEU A 212 -4.34 19.75 -3.00
C LEU A 212 -3.12 19.54 -3.89
N LEU A 213 -3.08 18.46 -4.69
CA LEU A 213 -1.98 18.21 -5.63
C LEU A 213 -1.80 19.37 -6.60
N LYS A 214 -2.90 19.90 -7.15
CA LYS A 214 -2.86 21.08 -8.02
C LYS A 214 -2.27 22.30 -7.33
N LYS A 215 -2.63 22.57 -6.07
CA LYS A 215 -2.04 23.67 -5.27
C LYS A 215 -0.56 23.47 -4.99
N LEU A 216 -0.11 22.22 -4.87
CA LEU A 216 1.29 21.84 -4.67
C LEU A 216 2.07 21.71 -5.99
N HIS A 217 1.46 22.00 -7.14
CA HIS A 217 2.06 21.79 -8.46
C HIS A 217 2.53 20.35 -8.72
N ARG A 218 1.80 19.37 -8.17
CA ARG A 218 2.02 17.93 -8.40
C ARG A 218 1.05 17.39 -9.44
N HIS A 219 1.50 16.45 -10.27
CA HIS A 219 0.62 15.69 -11.16
C HIS A 219 -0.05 14.53 -10.41
N PRO A 220 -1.22 14.04 -10.89
CA PRO A 220 -1.90 12.88 -10.30
C PRO A 220 -1.46 11.53 -10.91
N TYR A 221 -0.57 11.52 -11.89
CA TYR A 221 -0.19 10.30 -12.61
C TYR A 221 0.61 9.31 -11.77
N ARG A 222 0.24 8.03 -11.93
CA ARG A 222 1.04 6.87 -11.59
C ARG A 222 1.65 6.29 -12.87
N PRO A 223 2.88 5.74 -12.81
CA PRO A 223 3.48 5.03 -13.93
C PRO A 223 2.71 3.77 -14.27
N SER A 224 2.89 3.23 -15.48
CA SER A 224 2.36 1.93 -15.89
C SER A 224 2.74 0.82 -14.91
N HIS A 225 1.77 0.08 -14.39
CA HIS A 225 2.04 -1.05 -13.49
C HIS A 225 0.93 -2.09 -13.47
N MET A 226 1.31 -3.29 -13.03
CA MET A 226 0.42 -4.41 -12.73
C MET A 226 0.55 -4.76 -11.25
N HIS A 227 -0.58 -4.92 -10.57
CA HIS A 227 -0.61 -5.25 -9.15
C HIS A 227 -0.64 -6.76 -8.91
N PHE A 228 -0.05 -7.16 -7.78
CA PHE A 228 -0.05 -8.54 -7.31
C PHE A 228 -0.30 -8.55 -5.80
N MET A 229 -1.11 -9.49 -5.34
CA MET A 229 -1.28 -9.81 -3.93
C MET A 229 -1.16 -11.32 -3.72
N PHE A 230 -0.24 -11.71 -2.85
CA PHE A 230 0.10 -13.11 -2.60
C PHE A 230 -0.36 -13.51 -1.20
N GLU A 231 -1.10 -14.62 -1.13
CA GLU A 231 -1.64 -15.14 0.12
C GLU A 231 -1.37 -16.65 0.22
N LYS A 232 -0.67 -17.06 1.27
CA LYS A 232 -0.43 -18.46 1.62
C LYS A 232 -0.13 -18.58 3.11
N GLU A 233 -0.76 -19.55 3.78
CA GLU A 233 -0.47 -19.83 5.19
C GLU A 233 1.03 -20.09 5.43
N GLY A 234 1.60 -19.42 6.44
CA GLY A 234 3.02 -19.48 6.81
C GLY A 234 3.90 -18.48 6.05
N TYR A 235 3.34 -17.71 5.12
CA TYR A 235 4.03 -16.65 4.38
C TYR A 235 3.37 -15.31 4.63
N ASP A 236 4.22 -14.29 4.75
CA ASP A 236 3.80 -12.92 4.94
C ASP A 236 2.97 -12.47 3.73
N HIS A 237 1.81 -11.89 4.02
CA HIS A 237 0.88 -11.41 3.01
C HIS A 237 1.56 -10.29 2.20
N LEU A 238 1.90 -10.55 0.93
CA LEU A 238 2.66 -9.61 0.11
C LEU A 238 1.72 -8.89 -0.85
N ILE A 239 1.61 -7.58 -0.70
CA ILE A 239 1.01 -6.69 -1.69
C ILE A 239 2.14 -5.98 -2.41
N THR A 240 2.16 -6.05 -3.74
CA THR A 240 3.20 -5.41 -4.55
C THR A 240 2.66 -5.02 -5.93
N ALA A 241 3.52 -4.41 -6.74
CA ALA A 241 3.26 -4.07 -8.13
C ALA A 241 4.57 -4.09 -8.91
N LEU A 242 4.49 -4.42 -10.20
CA LEU A 242 5.60 -4.30 -11.13
C LEU A 242 5.39 -3.09 -12.03
N TYR A 243 6.39 -2.21 -12.08
CA TYR A 243 6.35 -0.94 -12.80
C TYR A 243 7.17 -1.02 -14.08
N LEU A 244 6.67 -0.44 -15.18
CA LEU A 244 7.40 -0.49 -16.44
C LEU A 244 8.55 0.53 -16.47
N ARG A 245 9.74 0.05 -16.88
CA ARG A 245 10.92 0.89 -17.06
C ARG A 245 10.70 1.91 -18.18
N ASN A 246 11.21 3.12 -17.96
CA ASN A 246 11.13 4.28 -18.85
C ASN A 246 9.72 4.86 -19.00
N ASP A 247 8.79 4.51 -18.10
CA ASP A 247 7.52 5.20 -18.01
C ASP A 247 7.76 6.68 -17.67
N PRO A 248 7.05 7.65 -18.29
CA PRO A 248 7.22 9.07 -18.02
C PRO A 248 7.06 9.48 -16.55
N TYR A 249 6.37 8.68 -15.74
CA TYR A 249 6.09 8.94 -14.34
C TYR A 249 6.81 7.97 -13.37
N GLU A 250 7.73 7.14 -13.86
CA GLU A 250 8.51 6.17 -13.05
C GLU A 250 9.16 6.86 -11.85
N MET A 251 9.75 8.04 -12.07
CA MET A 251 10.50 8.80 -11.05
C MET A 251 9.65 9.83 -10.30
N SER A 252 8.33 9.87 -10.55
CA SER A 252 7.45 10.90 -10.02
C SER A 252 6.06 10.40 -9.64
N ASP A 253 5.90 9.09 -9.37
CA ASP A 253 4.63 8.48 -8.96
C ASP A 253 3.91 9.31 -7.89
N ALA A 254 2.65 9.67 -8.15
CA ALA A 254 1.84 10.52 -7.28
C ALA A 254 1.64 9.95 -5.87
N VAL A 255 1.81 8.63 -5.70
CA VAL A 255 1.65 7.92 -4.42
C VAL A 255 2.95 7.31 -3.88
N PHE A 256 4.08 7.63 -4.51
CA PHE A 256 5.41 7.17 -4.10
C PHE A 256 5.60 5.64 -4.11
N GLY A 257 4.82 4.88 -4.90
CA GLY A 257 4.83 3.41 -4.86
C GLY A 257 6.04 2.75 -5.54
N VAL A 258 6.78 3.47 -6.37
CA VAL A 258 7.88 2.90 -7.17
C VAL A 258 9.11 2.60 -6.30
N LYS A 259 9.61 1.37 -6.43
CA LYS A 259 10.90 0.94 -5.90
C LYS A 259 11.73 0.35 -7.03
N ASN A 260 13.03 0.62 -7.04
CA ASN A 260 13.91 0.19 -8.14
C ASN A 260 13.90 -1.33 -8.39
N SER A 261 13.71 -2.14 -7.33
CA SER A 261 13.61 -3.60 -7.40
C SER A 261 12.34 -4.12 -8.08
N LEU A 262 11.33 -3.24 -8.21
CA LEU A 262 10.02 -3.52 -8.79
C LEU A 262 9.88 -2.94 -10.21
N VAL A 263 10.91 -2.27 -10.73
CA VAL A 263 10.93 -1.75 -12.10
C VAL A 263 11.41 -2.83 -13.06
N VAL A 264 10.57 -3.17 -14.03
CA VAL A 264 10.76 -4.27 -14.99
C VAL A 264 10.74 -3.78 -16.44
N ASP A 265 11.34 -4.57 -17.32
CA ASP A 265 11.35 -4.32 -18.76
C ASP A 265 10.31 -5.22 -19.46
N ILE A 266 9.66 -4.71 -20.50
CA ILE A 266 8.87 -5.52 -21.42
C ILE A 266 9.78 -6.03 -22.53
N GLY A 267 9.99 -7.34 -22.54
CA GLY A 267 10.74 -8.06 -23.55
C GLY A 267 9.88 -8.57 -24.71
N ARG A 268 10.48 -9.43 -25.52
CA ARG A 268 9.81 -10.22 -26.56
C ARG A 268 9.94 -11.69 -26.21
N ALA A 269 8.89 -12.48 -26.46
CA ALA A 269 8.84 -13.89 -26.09
C ALA A 269 10.03 -14.70 -26.66
N GLY A 270 10.39 -14.44 -27.92
CA GLY A 270 11.39 -15.22 -28.62
C GLY A 270 10.99 -16.69 -28.82
N PRO A 271 11.87 -17.51 -29.41
CA PRO A 271 11.52 -18.87 -29.85
C PRO A 271 11.24 -19.85 -28.70
N GLU A 272 11.79 -19.61 -27.51
CA GLU A 272 11.59 -20.48 -26.35
C GLU A 272 10.20 -20.28 -25.74
N TYR A 273 9.86 -19.04 -25.34
CA TYR A 273 8.55 -18.74 -24.76
C TYR A 273 7.43 -18.91 -25.80
N ALA A 274 7.66 -18.53 -27.07
CA ALA A 274 6.69 -18.75 -28.15
C ALA A 274 6.28 -20.22 -28.24
N ARG A 275 7.26 -21.14 -28.23
CA ARG A 275 6.99 -22.58 -28.29
C ARG A 275 6.34 -23.11 -27.01
N LYS A 276 6.80 -22.64 -25.85
CA LYS A 276 6.32 -23.14 -24.55
C LYS A 276 4.89 -22.67 -24.23
N TYR A 277 4.56 -21.43 -24.55
CA TYR A 277 3.31 -20.78 -24.17
C TYR A 277 2.35 -20.53 -25.35
N GLY A 278 2.73 -20.92 -26.57
CA GLY A 278 1.85 -20.84 -27.74
C GLY A 278 1.61 -19.42 -28.25
N VAL A 279 2.59 -18.52 -28.09
CA VAL A 279 2.54 -17.12 -28.58
C VAL A 279 3.46 -16.91 -29.77
N ALA A 280 3.33 -15.76 -30.45
CA ALA A 280 4.29 -15.34 -31.47
C ALA A 280 5.64 -14.95 -30.83
N GLU A 281 6.75 -15.08 -31.57
CA GLU A 281 8.09 -14.74 -31.07
C GLU A 281 8.25 -13.25 -30.72
N ASP A 282 7.49 -12.38 -31.39
CA ASP A 282 7.45 -10.94 -31.15
C ASP A 282 6.37 -10.50 -30.14
N HIS A 283 5.64 -11.45 -29.55
CA HIS A 283 4.66 -11.15 -28.50
C HIS A 283 5.36 -10.49 -27.30
N ALA A 284 4.73 -9.47 -26.72
CA ALA A 284 5.28 -8.79 -25.54
C ALA A 284 5.37 -9.77 -24.37
N LEU A 285 6.47 -9.70 -23.62
CA LEU A 285 6.75 -10.61 -22.51
C LEU A 285 7.17 -9.83 -21.27
N LEU A 286 6.49 -10.08 -20.17
CA LEU A 286 6.93 -9.70 -18.82
C LEU A 286 7.34 -10.97 -18.08
N THR A 287 8.53 -10.97 -17.50
CA THR A 287 8.99 -12.03 -16.59
C THR A 287 9.44 -11.48 -15.27
N TYR A 288 9.10 -12.16 -14.17
CA TYR A 288 9.56 -11.77 -12.85
C TYR A 288 9.68 -12.96 -11.87
N ASP A 289 10.72 -12.92 -11.04
CA ASP A 289 10.93 -13.90 -9.98
C ASP A 289 10.53 -13.31 -8.63
N PHE A 290 9.35 -13.66 -8.15
CA PHE A 290 8.89 -13.28 -6.82
C PHE A 290 9.56 -14.12 -5.74
N VAL A 291 9.98 -13.46 -4.67
CA VAL A 291 10.58 -14.08 -3.49
C VAL A 291 9.72 -13.72 -2.28
N LEU A 292 8.97 -14.70 -1.78
CA LEU A 292 8.14 -14.54 -0.58
C LEU A 292 8.94 -14.82 0.68
N VAL A 293 8.49 -14.20 1.77
CA VAL A 293 9.11 -14.26 3.09
C VAL A 293 8.13 -14.95 4.03
N SER A 294 8.61 -15.77 4.96
CA SER A 294 7.73 -16.39 5.95
C SER A 294 7.20 -15.36 6.96
N ASP A 295 6.05 -15.63 7.57
CA ASP A 295 5.48 -14.80 8.65
C ASP A 295 6.48 -14.58 9.79
N THR A 296 7.27 -15.62 10.08
CA THR A 296 8.28 -15.58 11.15
C THR A 296 9.44 -14.65 10.79
N GLU A 297 9.98 -14.75 9.58
CA GLU A 297 11.07 -13.88 9.12
C GLU A 297 10.65 -12.41 9.11
N THR A 298 9.45 -12.09 8.62
CA THR A 298 8.92 -10.72 8.63
C THR A 298 8.73 -10.23 10.07
N SER A 299 8.11 -11.02 10.94
CA SER A 299 7.85 -10.65 12.34
C SER A 299 9.15 -10.39 13.12
N ASP A 300 10.15 -11.25 12.96
CA ASP A 300 11.45 -11.11 13.62
C ASP A 300 12.21 -9.87 13.12
N LEU A 301 12.17 -9.61 11.80
CA LEU A 301 12.78 -8.42 11.22
C LEU A 301 12.07 -7.14 11.69
N ARG A 302 10.74 -7.13 11.72
CA ARG A 302 9.94 -6.02 12.24
C ARG A 302 10.25 -5.73 13.71
N ALA A 303 10.34 -6.75 14.54
CA ALA A 303 10.66 -6.60 15.96
C ALA A 303 12.05 -5.98 16.16
N ARG A 304 13.07 -6.45 15.42
CA ARG A 304 14.42 -5.87 15.45
C ARG A 304 14.44 -4.43 14.96
N ASN A 305 13.86 -4.15 13.79
CA ASN A 305 13.83 -2.81 13.21
C ASN A 305 13.12 -1.80 14.13
N SER A 306 12.00 -2.22 14.72
CA SER A 306 11.22 -1.40 15.65
C SER A 306 12.05 -1.06 16.90
N LYS A 307 12.73 -2.05 17.49
CA LYS A 307 13.59 -1.84 18.65
C LYS A 307 14.74 -0.88 18.32
N GLU A 308 15.47 -1.13 17.23
CA GLU A 308 16.58 -0.27 16.81
C GLU A 308 16.13 1.17 16.52
N ALA A 309 14.97 1.36 15.89
CA ALA A 309 14.42 2.68 15.61
C ALA A 309 14.06 3.44 16.90
N LEU A 310 13.47 2.76 17.88
CA LEU A 310 13.03 3.38 19.12
C LEU A 310 14.20 3.64 20.09
N ASP A 311 15.20 2.76 20.11
CA ASP A 311 16.46 2.97 20.83
C ASP A 311 17.17 4.24 20.31
N LYS A 312 17.22 4.46 18.98
CA LYS A 312 17.77 5.68 18.37
C LYS A 312 17.03 6.95 18.77
N LEU A 313 15.74 6.84 19.06
CA LEU A 313 14.91 7.95 19.56
C LEU A 313 14.99 8.13 21.08
N GLY A 314 15.84 7.35 21.77
CA GLY A 314 15.95 7.35 23.23
C GLY A 314 14.69 6.87 23.94
N ARG A 315 13.87 6.05 23.27
CA ARG A 315 12.61 5.52 23.80
C ARG A 315 12.81 4.08 24.25
N LYS A 316 12.79 3.87 25.57
CA LYS A 316 12.67 2.51 26.11
C LYS A 316 11.26 1.99 25.82
N VAL A 317 11.19 0.86 25.13
CA VAL A 317 9.92 0.21 24.77
C VAL A 317 10.02 -1.30 24.98
N LYS A 318 8.90 -1.90 25.36
CA LYS A 318 8.68 -3.35 25.29
C LYS A 318 7.81 -3.67 24.07
N ILE A 319 7.90 -4.89 23.54
CA ILE A 319 7.06 -5.34 22.43
C ILE A 319 5.87 -6.14 22.98
N VAL A 320 4.65 -5.68 22.69
CA VAL A 320 3.39 -6.35 23.04
C VAL A 320 2.64 -6.64 21.75
N ASN A 321 2.34 -7.91 21.48
CA ASN A 321 1.68 -8.36 20.24
C ASN A 321 2.36 -7.83 18.96
N GLY A 322 3.69 -7.88 18.89
CA GLY A 322 4.46 -7.41 17.73
C GLY A 322 4.59 -5.88 17.60
N LEU A 323 4.03 -5.11 18.54
CA LEU A 323 4.01 -3.65 18.52
C LEU A 323 4.73 -3.04 19.72
N PRO A 324 5.43 -1.90 19.53
CA PRO A 324 6.12 -1.23 20.62
C PRO A 324 5.14 -0.49 21.54
N VAL A 325 5.37 -0.60 22.85
CA VAL A 325 4.72 0.20 23.90
C VAL A 325 5.79 0.73 24.88
N PRO A 326 5.58 1.88 25.54
CA PRO A 326 6.52 2.45 26.50
C PRO A 326 6.87 1.44 27.58
N ASP A 327 8.18 1.32 27.83
CA ASP A 327 8.68 0.60 29.00
C ASP A 327 8.81 1.62 30.12
N LEU A 328 7.87 1.58 31.07
CA LEU A 328 7.73 2.55 32.15
C LEU A 328 8.51 2.15 33.42
N ASP A 329 9.26 1.04 33.36
CA ASP A 329 10.04 0.46 34.47
C ASP A 329 11.48 1.02 34.59
#